data_AF-A0A7V3HAA2-F1
#
_entry.id   AF-A0A7V3HAA2-F1
#
_cell.length_a   1.000
_cell.length_b   1.000
_cell.length_c   1.000
_cell.angle_alpha   90.00
_cell.angle_beta   90.00
_cell.angle_gamma   90.00
#
_symmetry.space_group_name_H-M   'P 1'
#
loop_
_entity.id
_entity.type
_entity.pdbx_description
1 polymer ?
#
loop_
_entity_poly.entity_id
_entity_poly.type
_entity_poly.pdbx_seq_one_letter_code
_entity_poly.pdbx_strand_id
1 'polypeptide(L)'
;MTHNDALAAYLGPELFERLQWRSLSPEQREAILSVFRVGLSAGAQSGVVSTIDCVLGGGKVVICEDGTRWQARERDDAEMIEDWGAGALVAVHRRLLYRLDPYQAAGVELLRL
;
A
#
# COMPACT_ATOMS: atom_id res chain seq x y z
N MET A 1 14.88 14.09 -8.70
CA MET A 1 14.10 13.76 -7.49
C MET A 1 14.25 12.28 -7.24
N THR A 2 14.70 11.92 -6.05
CA THR A 2 14.70 10.54 -5.59
C THR A 2 13.27 10.13 -5.19
N HIS A 3 12.96 8.84 -5.17
CA HIS A 3 11.66 8.34 -4.68
C HIS A 3 11.36 8.82 -3.24
N ASN A 4 12.42 9.11 -2.46
CA ASN A 4 12.33 9.66 -1.11
C ASN A 4 11.80 11.10 -1.08
N ASP A 5 12.04 11.89 -2.14
CA ASP A 5 11.52 13.26 -2.25
C ASP A 5 9.99 13.26 -2.47
N ALA A 6 9.48 12.26 -3.20
CA ALA A 6 8.05 12.08 -3.45
C ALA A 6 7.31 11.59 -2.20
N LEU A 7 7.90 10.65 -1.45
CA LEU A 7 7.33 10.15 -0.20
C LEU A 7 7.28 11.25 0.89
N ALA A 8 8.31 12.10 0.94
CA ALA A 8 8.36 13.25 1.84
C ALA A 8 7.31 14.32 1.48
N ALA A 9 7.04 14.53 0.19
CA ALA A 9 5.97 15.41 -0.27
C ALA A 9 4.57 14.87 0.07
N TYR A 10 4.38 13.55 0.04
CA TYR A 10 3.10 12.91 0.35
C TYR A 10 2.80 12.82 1.85
N LEU A 11 3.78 12.43 2.66
CA LEU A 11 3.61 12.24 4.11
C LEU A 11 3.74 13.54 4.92
N GLY A 12 4.18 14.62 4.27
CA GLY A 12 4.42 15.92 4.88
C GLY A 12 5.77 16.01 5.59
N PRO A 13 6.49 17.15 5.48
CA PRO A 13 7.80 17.34 6.11
C PRO A 13 7.75 17.23 7.65
N GLU A 14 6.60 17.51 8.27
CA GLU A 14 6.39 17.48 9.71
C GLU A 14 6.59 16.06 10.29
N LEU A 15 6.24 15.02 9.53
CA LEU A 15 6.47 13.64 9.94
C LEU A 15 7.97 13.34 10.03
N PHE A 16 8.74 13.80 9.04
CA PHE A 16 10.19 13.59 8.97
C PHE A 16 10.93 14.40 10.06
N GLU A 17 10.43 15.58 10.41
CA GLU A 17 10.93 16.36 11.55
C GLU A 17 10.67 15.64 12.88
N ARG A 18 9.44 15.15 13.10
CA ARG A 18 9.08 14.39 14.32
C ARG A 18 9.89 13.10 14.47
N LEU A 19 10.20 12.43 13.36
CA LEU A 19 11.05 11.24 13.33
C LEU A 19 12.55 11.55 13.50
N GLN A 20 12.92 12.84 13.55
CA GLN A 20 14.30 13.30 13.52
C GLN A 20 15.08 12.68 12.35
N TRP A 21 14.49 12.68 11.16
CA TRP A 21 14.98 11.90 10.02
C TRP A 21 16.50 12.02 9.75
N ARG A 22 17.05 13.23 9.94
CA ARG A 22 18.48 13.53 9.73
C ARG A 22 19.41 12.84 10.73
N SER A 23 18.94 12.47 11.92
CA SER A 23 19.74 11.75 12.93
C SER A 23 19.71 10.22 12.75
N LEU A 24 18.78 9.69 11.97
CA LEU A 24 18.69 8.25 11.68
C LEU A 24 19.85 7.79 10.79
N SER A 25 20.33 6.57 11.04
CA SER A 25 21.31 5.92 10.15
C SER A 25 20.69 5.59 8.79
N PRO A 26 21.50 5.39 7.74
CA PRO A 26 21.01 4.94 6.44
C PRO A 26 20.16 3.65 6.53
N GLU A 27 20.58 2.68 7.34
CA GLU A 27 19.89 1.41 7.53
C GLU A 27 18.54 1.58 8.22
N GLN A 28 18.46 2.48 9.20
CA GLN A 28 17.20 2.81 9.89
C GLN A 28 16.22 3.50 8.94
N ARG A 29 16.71 4.42 8.10
CA ARG A 29 15.90 5.08 7.07
C ARG A 29 15.37 4.06 6.06
N GLU A 30 16.22 3.16 5.57
CA GLU A 30 15.80 2.09 4.66
C GLU A 30 14.77 1.15 5.30
N ALA A 31 14.96 0.76 6.57
CA ALA A 31 13.99 -0.06 7.28
C ALA A 31 12.62 0.64 7.38
N ILE A 32 12.58 1.93 7.71
CA ILE A 32 11.34 2.71 7.79
C ILE A 32 10.70 2.85 6.42
N LEU A 33 11.47 3.21 5.39
CA LEU A 33 10.97 3.31 4.01
C LEU A 33 10.45 1.96 3.51
N SER A 34 11.04 0.84 3.94
CA SER A 34 10.56 -0.50 3.57
C SER A 34 9.14 -0.77 4.06
N VAL A 35 8.76 -0.25 5.24
CA VAL A 35 7.40 -0.35 5.78
C VAL A 35 6.41 0.40 4.89
N PHE A 36 6.77 1.60 4.44
CA PHE A 36 5.94 2.37 3.51
C PHE A 36 5.88 1.77 2.10
N ARG A 37 6.80 0.85 1.74
CA ARG A 37 6.85 0.15 0.46
C ARG A 37 6.27 -1.27 0.52
N VAL A 38 5.63 -1.67 1.62
CA VAL A 38 5.05 -3.01 1.76
C VAL A 38 3.98 -3.25 0.71
N GLY A 39 3.11 -2.28 0.44
CA GLY A 39 2.11 -2.36 -0.62
C GLY A 39 2.74 -2.53 -2.01
N LEU A 40 3.73 -1.71 -2.35
CA LEU A 40 4.49 -1.82 -3.61
C LEU A 40 5.18 -3.19 -3.75
N SER A 41 5.80 -3.69 -2.68
CA SER A 41 6.45 -5.00 -2.66
C SER A 41 5.44 -6.14 -2.82
N ALA A 42 4.29 -6.04 -2.16
CA ALA A 42 3.19 -6.98 -2.31
C ALA A 42 2.61 -6.95 -3.72
N GLY A 43 2.45 -5.78 -4.31
CA GLY A 43 2.05 -5.60 -5.70
C GLY A 43 3.04 -6.22 -6.68
N ALA A 44 4.33 -5.89 -6.55
CA ALA A 44 5.39 -6.46 -7.39
C ALA A 44 5.46 -8.00 -7.27
N GLN A 45 5.28 -8.55 -6.07
CA GLN A 45 5.32 -10.01 -5.85
C GLN A 45 4.02 -10.74 -6.21
N SER A 46 2.87 -10.06 -6.13
CA SER A 46 1.59 -10.63 -6.59
C SER A 46 1.45 -10.55 -8.11
N GLY A 47 2.15 -9.60 -8.73
CA GLY A 47 2.08 -9.36 -10.17
C GLY A 47 0.72 -8.85 -10.62
N VAL A 48 -0.19 -8.43 -9.74
CA VAL A 48 -1.53 -7.92 -10.09
C VAL A 48 -1.91 -6.75 -9.18
N VAL A 49 -2.28 -5.64 -9.81
CA VAL A 49 -2.99 -4.53 -9.14
C VAL A 49 -4.44 -4.60 -9.60
N SER A 50 -5.37 -4.52 -8.66
CA SER A 50 -6.80 -4.48 -8.95
C SER A 50 -7.42 -3.24 -8.33
N THR A 51 -8.48 -2.73 -8.94
CA THR A 51 -9.29 -1.63 -8.41
C THR A 51 -10.46 -2.21 -7.63
N ILE A 52 -10.77 -1.65 -6.45
CA ILE A 52 -11.97 -2.00 -5.69
C ILE A 52 -13.21 -1.48 -6.43
N ASP A 53 -14.12 -2.38 -6.77
CA ASP A 53 -15.46 -2.07 -7.27
C ASP A 53 -16.40 -1.74 -6.09
N CYS A 54 -16.44 -2.60 -5.07
CA CYS A 54 -17.22 -2.35 -3.86
C CYS A 54 -16.65 -3.03 -2.60
N VAL A 55 -16.96 -2.43 -1.45
CA VAL A 55 -16.68 -2.97 -0.11
C VAL A 55 -18.01 -3.24 0.59
N LEU A 56 -18.20 -4.46 1.09
CA LEU A 56 -19.43 -4.91 1.73
C LEU A 56 -19.18 -5.40 3.16
N GLY A 57 -20.23 -5.39 3.98
CA GLY A 57 -20.20 -5.97 5.33
C GLY A 57 -19.22 -5.29 6.30
N GLY A 58 -18.94 -3.99 6.11
CA GLY A 58 -18.01 -3.22 6.93
C GLY A 58 -16.56 -3.65 6.74
N GLY A 59 -16.05 -3.64 5.50
CA GLY A 59 -14.67 -4.04 5.19
C GLY A 59 -14.44 -5.55 5.05
N LYS A 60 -15.43 -6.39 5.38
CA LYS A 60 -15.29 -7.85 5.41
C LYS A 60 -15.26 -8.52 4.05
N VAL A 61 -15.77 -7.85 3.02
CA VAL A 61 -15.73 -8.36 1.64
C VAL A 61 -15.30 -7.24 0.72
N VAL A 62 -14.27 -7.49 -0.08
CA VAL A 62 -13.79 -6.60 -1.12
C VAL A 62 -14.01 -7.29 -2.46
N ILE A 63 -14.66 -6.59 -3.39
CA ILE A 63 -14.84 -7.04 -4.76
C ILE A 63 -14.03 -6.11 -5.65
N CYS A 64 -13.18 -6.70 -6.48
CA CYS A 64 -12.39 -5.97 -7.46
C CYS A 64 -13.10 -5.94 -8.82
N GLU A 65 -12.76 -4.95 -9.66
CA GLU A 65 -13.33 -4.80 -11.02
C GLU A 65 -13.08 -6.02 -11.93
N ASP A 66 -12.00 -6.77 -11.69
CA ASP A 66 -11.70 -8.03 -12.39
C ASP A 66 -12.58 -9.22 -11.94
N GLY A 67 -13.52 -8.99 -11.02
CA GLY A 67 -14.43 -9.98 -10.45
C GLY A 67 -13.83 -10.80 -9.30
N THR A 68 -12.56 -10.57 -8.95
CA THR A 68 -11.91 -11.20 -7.79
C THR A 68 -12.60 -10.74 -6.51
N ARG A 69 -12.81 -11.70 -5.61
CA ARG A 69 -13.44 -11.45 -4.31
C ARG A 69 -12.48 -11.83 -3.21
N TRP A 70 -12.31 -10.93 -2.25
CA TRP A 70 -11.54 -11.17 -1.05
C TRP A 70 -12.44 -11.05 0.18
N GLN A 71 -12.25 -11.93 1.15
CA GLN A 71 -12.99 -11.96 2.40
C GLN A 71 -12.01 -11.72 3.55
N ALA A 72 -12.22 -10.63 4.29
CA ALA A 72 -11.41 -10.25 5.43
C ALA A 72 -11.59 -11.24 6.57
N ARG A 73 -10.48 -11.59 7.22
CA ARG A 73 -10.46 -12.32 8.50
C ARG A 73 -10.10 -11.34 9.60
N GLU A 74 -10.60 -11.57 10.81
CA GLU A 74 -10.33 -10.75 12.02
C GLU A 74 -8.83 -10.50 12.34
N ARG A 75 -7.90 -11.21 11.69
CA ARG A 75 -6.45 -11.06 11.87
C ARG A 75 -5.73 -10.35 10.70
N ASP A 76 -6.44 -10.00 9.64
CA ASP A 76 -5.84 -9.45 8.42
C ASP A 76 -5.65 -7.92 8.48
N ASP A 77 -6.12 -7.25 9.54
CA ASP A 77 -6.26 -5.79 9.57
C ASP A 77 -4.97 -5.07 10.02
N ALA A 78 -4.20 -4.57 9.06
CA ALA A 78 -3.22 -3.49 9.27
C ALA A 78 -3.84 -2.09 9.06
N GLU A 79 -5.01 -1.98 8.42
CA GLU A 79 -5.81 -0.77 8.27
C GLU A 79 -7.29 -1.18 8.06
N MET A 80 -8.22 -0.34 8.52
CA MET A 80 -9.66 -0.61 8.40
C MET A 80 -10.08 -0.51 6.92
N ILE A 81 -10.21 -1.65 6.26
CA ILE A 81 -10.57 -1.78 4.83
C ILE A 81 -11.89 -1.06 4.47
N GLU A 82 -12.75 -0.85 5.46
CA GLU A 82 -13.98 -0.05 5.33
C GLU A 82 -13.76 1.38 4.81
N ASP A 83 -12.60 1.98 5.08
CA ASP A 83 -12.30 3.36 4.68
C ASP A 83 -11.71 3.48 3.26
N TRP A 84 -11.42 2.36 2.59
CA TRP A 84 -10.73 2.38 1.31
C TRP A 84 -11.66 2.76 0.15
N GLY A 85 -12.93 2.35 0.22
CA GLY A 85 -13.97 2.71 -0.75
C GLY A 85 -13.75 2.18 -2.18
N ALA A 86 -14.75 2.40 -3.04
CA ALA A 86 -14.65 2.09 -4.46
C ALA A 86 -13.60 2.98 -5.16
N GLY A 87 -12.86 2.42 -6.11
CA GLY A 87 -11.80 3.10 -6.85
C GLY A 87 -10.41 3.04 -6.18
N ALA A 88 -10.29 2.51 -4.95
CA ALA A 88 -8.99 2.30 -4.34
C ALA A 88 -8.21 1.18 -5.06
N LEU A 89 -6.89 1.38 -5.17
CA LEU A 89 -5.98 0.42 -5.79
C LEU A 89 -5.45 -0.53 -4.73
N VAL A 90 -5.47 -1.83 -5.02
CA VAL A 90 -5.03 -2.87 -4.09
C VAL A 90 -4.17 -3.92 -4.77
N ALA A 91 -3.26 -4.50 -3.98
CA ALA A 91 -2.55 -5.73 -4.33
C ALA A 91 -2.94 -6.86 -3.38
N VAL A 92 -3.05 -8.09 -3.90
CA VAL A 92 -3.31 -9.29 -3.10
C VAL A 92 -2.06 -10.14 -3.05
N HIS A 93 -1.40 -10.23 -1.89
CA HIS A 93 -0.20 -11.06 -1.72
C HIS A 93 -0.27 -11.89 -0.44
N ARG A 94 0.05 -13.19 -0.53
CA ARG A 94 0.02 -14.14 0.61
C ARG A 94 -1.30 -14.10 1.42
N ARG A 95 -2.43 -13.96 0.71
CA ARG A 95 -3.79 -13.84 1.26
C ARG A 95 -4.09 -12.55 2.02
N LEU A 96 -3.16 -11.60 2.03
CA LEU A 96 -3.35 -10.25 2.58
C LEU A 96 -3.65 -9.26 1.46
N LEU A 97 -4.47 -8.27 1.79
CA LEU A 97 -4.82 -7.16 0.91
C LEU A 97 -4.00 -5.93 1.31
N TYR A 98 -3.38 -5.27 0.34
CA TYR A 98 -2.56 -4.08 0.58
C TYR A 98 -3.12 -2.93 -0.24
N ARG A 99 -3.45 -1.82 0.42
CA ARG A 99 -3.78 -0.58 -0.28
C ARG A 99 -2.54 0.01 -0.93
N LEU A 100 -2.72 0.48 -2.16
CA LEU A 100 -1.71 1.17 -2.95
C LEU A 100 -2.15 2.61 -3.18
N ASP A 101 -1.19 3.53 -3.11
CA ASP A 101 -1.35 4.83 -3.75
C ASP A 101 -1.09 4.71 -5.28
N PRO A 102 -1.49 5.71 -6.09
CA PRO A 102 -1.31 5.66 -7.54
C PRO A 102 0.16 5.53 -8.00
N TYR A 103 1.13 6.06 -7.24
CA TYR A 103 2.55 5.95 -7.57
C TYR A 103 3.07 4.53 -7.30
N GLN A 104 2.60 3.90 -6.22
CA GLN A 104 2.91 2.51 -5.92
C GLN A 104 2.31 1.59 -6.98
N ALA A 105 1.05 1.78 -7.37
CA ALA A 105 0.41 0.99 -8.42
C ALA A 105 1.17 1.10 -9.76
N ALA A 106 1.53 2.31 -10.18
CA ALA A 106 2.38 2.51 -11.37
C ALA A 106 3.75 1.84 -11.21
N GLY A 107 4.33 1.88 -10.01
CA GLY A 107 5.57 1.18 -9.68
C GLY A 107 5.47 -0.33 -9.84
N VAL A 108 4.33 -0.95 -9.49
CA VAL A 108 4.09 -2.39 -9.68
C VAL A 108 4.07 -2.75 -11.17
N GLU A 109 3.40 -1.96 -11.99
CA GLU A 109 3.35 -2.19 -13.45
C GLU A 109 4.73 -2.13 -14.09
N LEU A 110 5.59 -1.22 -13.63
CA LEU A 110 6.97 -1.09 -14.07
C LEU A 110 7.89 -2.23 -13.61
N LEU A 111 7.53 -2.91 -12.51
CA LEU A 111 8.29 -4.01 -11.92
C LEU A 111 7.88 -5.40 -12.43
N ARG A 112 6.87 -5.51 -13.31
CA ARG A 112 6.38 -6.77 -13.93
C ARG A 112 7.37 -7.42 -14.94
N LEU A 113 8.68 -7.20 -14.79
CA LEU A 113 9.73 -7.84 -15.62
C LEU A 113 9.93 -9.31 -15.27
#